data_AF-A0A242LEJ3-F1
#
_entry.id   AF-A0A242LEJ3-F1
#
_cell.length_a   1.000
_cell.length_b   1.000
_cell.length_c   1.000
_cell.angle_alpha   90.00
_cell.angle_beta   90.00
_cell.angle_gamma   90.00
#
_symmetry.space_group_name_H-M   'P 1'
#
loop_
_entity.id
_entity.type
_entity.pdbx_description
1 polymer ?
#
loop_
_entity_poly.entity_id
_entity_poly.type
_entity_poly.pdbx_seq_one_letter_code
_entity_poly.pdbx_strand_id
1 'polypeptide(L)'
;MFAIATAVGLTPEMLPMIVTTNLVKGSRDMAKEGTIMKNINAIQNFGAMDILCTDKTGTLTQDKVILEYHYNTSCQEDREVLHSAFLNSYF
;
A
#
# COMPACT_ATOMS: atom_id res chain seq x y z
N MET A 1 -11.31 39.99 33.05
CA MET A 1 -9.90 39.60 32.82
C MET A 1 -9.59 38.20 33.32
N PHE A 2 -9.96 37.84 34.57
CA PHE A 2 -9.70 36.50 35.14
C PHE A 2 -10.25 35.34 34.30
N ALA A 3 -11.51 35.41 33.86
CA ALA A 3 -12.15 34.37 33.05
C ALA A 3 -11.46 34.13 31.69
N ILE A 4 -10.91 35.17 31.07
CA ILE A 4 -10.18 35.07 29.80
C ILE A 4 -8.81 34.42 30.05
N ALA A 5 -8.11 34.83 31.10
CA ALA A 5 -6.82 34.26 31.47
C ALA A 5 -6.91 32.76 31.82
N THR A 6 -7.95 32.35 32.54
CA THR A 6 -8.20 30.92 32.83
C THR A 6 -8.54 30.13 31.57
N ALA A 7 -9.29 30.71 30.63
CA ALA A 7 -9.62 30.03 29.36
C ALA A 7 -8.38 29.81 28.48
N VAL A 8 -7.48 30.80 28.39
CA VAL A 8 -6.22 30.67 27.64
C VAL A 8 -5.28 29.66 28.30
N GLY A 9 -5.13 29.70 29.63
CA GLY A 9 -4.25 28.78 30.37
C GLY A 9 -4.69 27.31 30.34
N LEU A 10 -5.96 27.03 30.05
CA LEU A 10 -6.51 25.67 29.91
C LEU A 10 -6.43 25.13 28.48
N THR A 11 -6.09 25.96 27.49
CA THR A 11 -6.00 25.51 26.09
C THR A 11 -4.67 24.77 25.90
N PRO A 12 -4.68 23.49 25.49
CA PRO A 12 -3.46 22.71 25.35
C PRO A 12 -2.75 23.05 24.02
N GLU A 13 -2.10 24.22 23.96
CA GLU A 13 -1.40 24.72 22.76
C GLU A 13 -0.27 23.80 22.28
N MET A 14 0.28 22.97 23.17
CA MET A 14 1.35 22.03 22.82
C MET A 14 0.85 20.75 22.13
N LEU A 15 -0.43 20.39 22.27
CA LEU A 15 -0.95 19.14 21.72
C LEU A 15 -0.86 19.09 20.18
N PRO A 16 -1.26 20.14 19.43
CA PRO A 16 -1.08 20.18 17.98
C PRO A 16 0.39 20.06 17.55
N MET A 17 1.30 20.65 18.32
CA MET A 17 2.75 20.58 18.06
C MET A 17 3.27 19.16 18.23
N ILE A 18 2.95 18.48 19.34
CA ILE A 18 3.37 17.10 19.60
C ILE A 18 2.85 16.16 18.51
N VAL A 19 1.58 16.28 18.13
CA VAL A 19 0.98 15.48 17.06
C VAL A 19 1.73 15.70 15.75
N THR A 20 1.94 16.96 15.37
CA THR A 20 2.63 17.30 14.11
C THR A 20 4.07 16.77 14.08
N THR A 21 4.84 16.93 15.17
CA THR A 21 6.21 16.42 15.26
C THR A 21 6.26 14.90 15.10
N ASN A 22 5.32 14.18 15.72
CA ASN A 22 5.23 12.73 15.59
C ASN A 22 4.84 12.31 14.16
N LEU A 23 3.91 13.01 13.50
CA LEU A 23 3.55 12.73 12.10
C LEU A 23 4.70 13.00 11.14
N VAL A 24 5.45 14.08 11.35
CA VAL A 24 6.65 14.38 10.55
C VAL A 24 7.70 13.28 10.72
N LYS A 25 7.96 12.84 11.96
CA LYS A 25 8.88 11.74 12.22
C LYS A 25 8.41 10.44 11.55
N GLY A 26 7.14 10.06 11.74
CA GLY A 26 6.55 8.88 11.12
C GLY A 26 6.57 8.93 9.59
N SER A 27 6.36 10.11 8.99
CA SER A 27 6.47 10.31 7.54
C SER A 27 7.88 10.02 7.03
N ARG A 28 8.91 10.43 7.79
CA ARG A 28 10.32 10.19 7.43
C ARG A 28 10.66 8.71 7.52
N ASP A 29 10.13 8.02 8.54
CA ASP A 29 10.38 6.59 8.71
C ASP A 29 9.66 5.76 7.63
N MET A 30 8.41 6.10 7.28
CA MET A 30 7.72 5.44 6.15
C MET A 30 8.41 5.66 4.80
N ALA A 31 8.99 6.84 4.57
CA ALA A 31 9.75 7.11 3.36
C ALA A 31 11.01 6.24 3.24
N LYS A 32 11.66 5.89 4.37
CA LYS A 32 12.81 4.96 4.37
C LYS A 32 12.39 3.55 3.98
N GLU A 33 11.18 3.14 4.32
CA GLU A 33 10.57 1.87 3.92
C GLU A 33 9.93 1.93 2.51
N GLY A 34 10.21 2.97 1.72
CA GLY A 34 9.74 3.10 0.34
C GLY A 34 8.30 3.59 0.19
N THR A 35 7.64 4.00 1.28
CA THR A 35 6.26 4.54 1.24
C THR A 35 6.28 6.06 1.19
N ILE A 36 5.76 6.63 0.10
CA ILE A 36 5.73 8.09 -0.09
C ILE A 36 4.39 8.66 0.39
N MET A 37 4.45 9.42 1.49
CA MET A 37 3.29 10.18 2.00
C MET A 37 3.27 11.61 1.44
N LYS A 38 2.26 11.93 0.64
CA LYS A 38 2.05 13.30 0.10
C LYS A 38 1.53 14.28 1.15
N ASN A 39 0.83 13.78 2.18
CA ASN A 39 0.26 14.56 3.26
C ASN A 39 0.52 13.84 4.59
N ILE A 40 1.20 14.49 5.54
CA ILE A 40 1.54 13.91 6.84
C ILE A 40 0.31 13.57 7.70
N ASN A 41 -0.84 14.20 7.45
CA ASN A 41 -2.09 13.88 8.15
C ASN A 41 -2.69 12.55 7.68
N ALA A 42 -2.37 12.10 6.45
CA ALA A 42 -2.85 10.81 5.93
C ALA A 42 -2.30 9.61 6.72
N ILE A 43 -1.21 9.81 7.46
CA ILE A 43 -0.58 8.79 8.31
C ILE A 43 -1.53 8.32 9.41
N GLN A 44 -2.34 9.23 9.99
CA GLN A 44 -3.32 8.85 11.01
C GLN A 44 -4.40 7.97 10.42
N ASN A 45 -4.94 8.35 9.25
CA ASN A 45 -5.93 7.54 8.55
C ASN A 45 -5.34 6.17 8.21
N PHE A 46 -4.12 6.14 7.68
CA PHE A 46 -3.41 4.91 7.32
C PHE A 46 -3.20 3.96 8.52
N GLY A 47 -2.82 4.51 9.68
CA GLY A 47 -2.64 3.72 10.91
C GLY A 47 -3.96 3.27 11.56
N ALA A 48 -5.08 3.92 11.24
CA ALA A 48 -6.40 3.59 11.76
C ALA A 48 -7.27 2.79 10.77
N MET A 49 -6.71 2.33 9.64
CA MET A 49 -7.48 1.57 8.65
C MET A 49 -7.76 0.14 9.13
N ASP A 50 -9.02 -0.27 9.05
CA ASP A 50 -9.42 -1.66 9.28
C ASP A 50 -9.42 -2.49 7.97
N ILE A 51 -9.62 -1.84 6.82
CA ILE A 51 -9.75 -2.49 5.51
C ILE A 51 -8.80 -1.84 4.52
N LEU A 52 -7.94 -2.66 3.91
CA LEU A 52 -7.06 -2.27 2.82
C LEU A 52 -7.57 -2.88 1.50
N CYS A 53 -8.11 -2.03 0.65
CA CYS A 53 -8.45 -2.42 -0.73
C CYS A 53 -7.26 -2.11 -1.64
N THR A 54 -6.70 -3.15 -2.27
CA THR A 54 -5.64 -3.01 -3.28
C THR A 54 -6.19 -3.39 -4.64
N ASP A 55 -5.78 -2.68 -5.69
CA ASP A 55 -6.10 -3.09 -7.05
C ASP A 55 -5.38 -4.39 -7.42
N LYS A 56 -5.93 -5.18 -8.35
CA LYS A 56 -5.32 -6.44 -8.76
C LYS A 56 -4.25 -6.21 -9.82
N THR A 57 -4.65 -5.63 -10.95
CA THR A 57 -3.80 -5.53 -12.15
C THR A 57 -2.72 -4.48 -11.96
N GLY A 58 -1.46 -4.86 -12.10
CA GLY A 58 -0.32 -3.94 -11.94
C GLY A 58 0.01 -3.55 -10.50
N THR A 59 -0.73 -4.06 -9.50
CA THR A 59 -0.41 -3.90 -8.07
C THR A 59 -0.14 -5.27 -7.43
N LEU A 60 -1.13 -6.16 -7.38
CA LEU A 60 -0.92 -7.54 -6.90
C LEU A 60 -0.30 -8.42 -7.98
N THR A 61 -0.66 -8.18 -9.24
CA THR A 61 -0.08 -8.88 -10.39
C THR A 61 1.00 -8.05 -11.04
N GLN A 62 1.96 -8.72 -11.68
CA GLN A 62 3.03 -8.06 -12.43
C GLN A 62 2.59 -7.57 -13.82
N ASP A 63 1.29 -7.63 -14.12
CA ASP A 63 0.73 -7.38 -15.46
C ASP A 63 1.45 -8.16 -16.58
N LYS A 64 1.88 -9.38 -16.25
CA LYS A 64 2.56 -10.31 -17.14
C LYS A 64 1.81 -11.62 -17.14
N VAL A 65 1.53 -12.13 -18.33
CA VAL A 65 1.00 -13.47 -18.51
C VAL A 65 2.17 -14.45 -18.42
N ILE A 66 2.09 -15.37 -17.46
CA ILE A 66 3.10 -16.41 -17.24
C ILE A 66 2.37 -17.74 -17.36
N LEU A 67 2.91 -18.64 -18.18
CA LEU A 67 2.41 -20.00 -18.27
C LEU A 67 2.94 -20.80 -17.08
N GLU A 68 2.07 -21.20 -16.16
CA GLU A 68 2.47 -22.05 -15.03
C GLU A 68 2.43 -23.54 -15.38
N TYR A 69 1.41 -23.99 -16.11
CA TYR A 69 1.18 -25.42 -16.39
C TYR A 69 0.78 -25.67 -17.84
N HIS A 70 1.14 -26.85 -18.34
CA HIS A 70 0.91 -27.30 -19.71
C HIS A 70 0.46 -28.77 -19.69
N TYR A 71 -0.79 -28.97 -19.29
CA TYR A 71 -1.37 -30.29 -19.08
C TYR A 71 -1.93 -30.90 -20.36
N ASN A 72 -1.74 -32.20 -20.54
CA ASN A 72 -2.50 -32.98 -21.51
C ASN A 72 -3.90 -33.33 -21.00
N THR A 73 -4.66 -34.08 -21.81
CA THR A 73 -6.05 -34.48 -21.50
C THR A 73 -6.19 -35.38 -20.27
N SER A 74 -5.09 -35.95 -19.77
CA SER A 74 -5.05 -36.75 -18.54
C SER A 74 -4.61 -35.94 -17.31
N CYS A 75 -4.54 -34.61 -17.42
CA CYS A 75 -4.04 -33.69 -16.39
C CYS A 75 -2.59 -33.97 -15.96
N GLN A 76 -1.75 -34.46 -16.88
CA GLN A 76 -0.32 -34.66 -16.67
C GLN A 76 0.47 -33.63 -17.47
N GLU A 77 1.56 -33.10 -16.88
CA GLU A 77 2.39 -32.13 -17.61
C GLU A 77 2.98 -32.77 -18.86
N ASP A 78 2.86 -32.07 -19.98
CA ASP A 78 3.19 -32.63 -21.29
C ASP A 78 3.85 -31.60 -22.19
N ARG A 79 5.13 -31.82 -22.48
CA ARG A 79 5.96 -30.93 -23.30
C ARG A 79 5.46 -30.78 -24.74
N GLU A 80 4.76 -31.77 -25.29
CA GLU A 80 4.19 -31.68 -26.64
C GLU A 80 3.08 -30.62 -26.70
N VAL A 81 2.29 -30.51 -25.62
CA VAL A 81 1.26 -29.47 -25.48
C VAL A 81 1.91 -28.09 -25.41
N LEU A 82 3.00 -27.94 -24.64
CA LEU A 82 3.76 -26.69 -24.59
C LEU A 82 4.35 -26.33 -25.95
N HIS A 83 4.95 -27.29 -26.66
CA HIS A 83 5.52 -27.06 -27.99
C HIS A 83 4.44 -26.61 -28.99
N SER A 84 3.30 -27.30 -29.00
CA SER A 84 2.16 -26.96 -29.84
C SER A 84 1.57 -25.58 -29.50
N ALA A 85 1.44 -25.26 -28.22
CA ALA A 85 0.96 -23.95 -27.75
C ALA A 85 1.94 -22.83 -28.11
N PHE A 86 3.24 -23.07 -27.98
CA PHE A 86 4.27 -22.12 -28.38
C PHE A 86 4.17 -21.81 -29.88
N LEU A 87 4.11 -22.84 -30.73
CA LEU A 87 3.94 -22.66 -32.17
C LEU A 87 2.64 -21.90 -32.49
N ASN A 88 1.52 -22.23 -31.83
CA ASN A 88 0.26 -21.52 -32.04
C ASN A 88 0.30 -20.06 -31.60
N SER A 89 1.06 -19.71 -30.57
CA SER A 89 1.19 -18.34 -30.07
C SER A 89 2.19 -17.48 -30.85
N TYR A 90 3.12 -18.11 -31.57
CA TYR A 90 4.19 -17.44 -32.30
C TYR A 90 3.76 -16.99 -33.71
N PHE A 91 2.75 -17.66 -34.29
CA PHE A 91 2.12 -17.30 -35.56
C PHE A 91 0.82 -16.53 -35.34
#